data_AF-A0A9X6TG32-F1
#
_entry.id   AF-A0A9X6TG32-F1
#
_cell.length_a   1.000
_cell.length_b   1.000
_cell.length_c   1.000
_cell.angle_alpha   90.00
_cell.angle_beta   90.00
_cell.angle_gamma   90.00
#
_symmetry.space_group_name_H-M   'P 1'
#
loop_
_entity.id
_entity.type
_entity.pdbx_description
1 polymer ?
#
loop_
_entity_poly.entity_id
_entity_poly.type
_entity_poly.pdbx_seq_one_letter_code
_entity_poly.pdbx_strand_id
1 'polypeptide(L)'
;MQGIGDWEFANINFNKLTKEMKIDLKTGTPHNYFDETYASIKVQKSSGQVVYNKEIYGDKKQNAETNTISVEIGDFVELTHKEGKGRATLINKDNNKQEKIGNKIMYKVTGAGLEKVEK
;
A
#
# COMPACT_ATOMS: atom_id res chain seq x y z
N MET A 1 4.64 4.42 2.90
CA MET A 1 4.82 3.69 4.18
C MET A 1 6.25 3.89 4.63
N GLN A 2 6.44 4.12 5.92
CA GLN A 2 7.74 4.44 6.51
C GLN A 2 8.16 3.38 7.54
N GLY A 3 9.46 3.12 7.57
CA GLY A 3 10.13 2.18 8.44
C GLY A 3 10.76 2.88 9.63
N ILE A 4 11.75 2.23 10.25
CA ILE A 4 12.58 2.82 11.30
C ILE A 4 13.20 4.14 10.81
N GLY A 5 13.23 5.15 11.68
CA GLY A 5 13.72 6.49 11.34
C GLY A 5 12.87 7.23 10.30
N ASP A 6 11.61 6.84 10.15
CA ASP A 6 10.64 7.42 9.20
C ASP A 6 11.10 7.34 7.73
N TRP A 7 12.01 6.42 7.41
CA TRP A 7 12.46 6.17 6.05
C TRP A 7 11.35 5.54 5.21
N GLU A 8 11.03 6.14 4.05
CA GLU A 8 10.04 5.58 3.12
C GLU A 8 10.58 4.33 2.44
N PHE A 9 10.07 3.15 2.82
CA PHE A 9 10.45 1.86 2.25
C PHE A 9 9.50 1.37 1.15
N ALA A 10 8.28 1.91 1.10
CA ALA A 10 7.26 1.57 0.09
C ALA A 10 6.35 2.76 -0.24
N ASN A 11 6.07 2.98 -1.51
CA ASN A 11 5.13 3.98 -2.03
C ASN A 11 4.12 3.29 -2.95
N ILE A 12 2.83 3.61 -2.80
CA ILE A 12 1.76 3.11 -3.65
C ILE A 12 1.05 4.31 -4.25
N ASN A 13 1.07 4.43 -5.57
CA ASN A 13 0.43 5.51 -6.30
C ASN A 13 -0.66 4.96 -7.22
N PHE A 14 -1.91 5.37 -6.96
CA PHE A 14 -3.02 5.12 -7.86
C PHE A 14 -3.19 6.29 -8.83
N ASN A 15 -3.21 5.99 -10.13
CA ASN A 15 -3.58 6.92 -11.19
C ASN A 15 -4.97 6.58 -11.72
N LYS A 16 -5.94 7.44 -11.42
CA LYS A 16 -7.34 7.27 -11.86
C LYS A 16 -7.55 7.37 -13.36
N LEU A 17 -6.67 8.09 -14.08
CA LEU A 17 -6.80 8.31 -15.52
C LEU A 17 -6.32 7.10 -16.32
N THR A 18 -5.16 6.55 -15.94
CA THR A 18 -4.60 5.35 -16.58
C THR A 18 -5.13 4.05 -15.97
N LYS A 19 -5.83 4.15 -14.84
CA LYS A 19 -6.29 3.01 -14.03
C LYS A 19 -5.16 2.06 -13.64
N GLU A 20 -4.06 2.65 -13.19
CA GLU A 20 -2.87 1.93 -12.80
C GLU A 20 -2.55 2.17 -11.33
N MET A 21 -2.15 1.11 -10.65
CA MET A 21 -1.47 1.21 -9.37
C MET A 21 0.01 0.92 -9.55
N LYS A 22 0.82 1.93 -9.30
CA LYS A 22 2.27 1.82 -9.24
C LYS A 22 2.71 1.55 -7.81
N ILE A 23 3.48 0.50 -7.60
CA ILE A 23 4.05 0.11 -6.32
C ILE A 23 5.57 0.20 -6.45
N ASP A 24 6.17 1.07 -5.66
CA ASP A 24 7.61 1.30 -5.60
C ASP A 24 8.13 0.88 -4.21
N LEU A 25 8.98 -0.14 -4.15
CA LEU A 25 9.70 -0.59 -2.96
C LEU A 25 11.16 -0.12 -3.03
N LYS A 26 11.73 0.29 -1.90
CA LYS A 26 13.14 0.69 -1.79
C LYS A 26 13.97 -0.38 -1.10
N THR A 27 15.19 -0.58 -1.55
CA THR A 27 16.12 -1.52 -0.91
C THR A 27 16.42 -1.12 0.54
N GLY A 28 16.43 -2.09 1.46
CA GLY A 28 16.75 -1.88 2.87
C GLY A 28 15.96 -2.80 3.80
N THR A 29 16.11 -2.59 5.11
CA THR A 29 15.37 -3.35 6.14
C THR A 29 14.34 -2.41 6.77
N PRO A 30 13.03 -2.66 6.61
CA PRO A 30 11.99 -1.73 7.04
C PRO A 30 12.07 -1.38 8.53
N HIS A 31 12.18 -2.38 9.41
CA HIS A 31 12.31 -2.17 10.84
C HIS A 31 12.82 -3.45 11.54
N ASN A 32 14.10 -3.45 11.92
CA ASN A 32 14.83 -4.61 12.46
C ASN A 32 14.38 -5.12 13.84
N TYR A 33 13.32 -4.57 14.43
CA TYR A 33 12.74 -5.04 15.70
C TYR A 33 11.48 -5.88 15.49
N PHE A 34 11.07 -6.08 14.24
CA PHE A 34 9.92 -6.90 13.88
C PHE A 34 10.42 -8.13 13.10
N ASP A 35 10.40 -9.29 13.75
CA ASP A 35 10.75 -10.61 13.20
C ASP A 35 9.55 -11.29 12.49
N GLU A 36 8.62 -10.47 12.01
CA GLU A 36 7.38 -10.86 11.35
C GLU A 36 7.08 -10.00 10.12
N THR A 37 5.99 -10.31 9.41
CA THR A 37 5.46 -9.44 8.36
C THR A 37 5.08 -8.09 8.95
N TYR A 38 5.84 -7.07 8.56
CA TYR A 38 5.74 -5.71 9.06
C TYR A 38 4.74 -4.88 8.26
N ALA A 39 4.65 -5.13 6.94
CA ALA A 39 3.66 -4.52 6.06
C ALA A 39 3.27 -5.49 4.94
N SER A 40 2.11 -5.26 4.34
CA SER A 40 1.68 -5.98 3.16
C SER A 40 0.91 -5.09 2.19
N ILE A 41 1.02 -5.42 0.90
CA ILE A 41 0.28 -4.78 -0.18
C ILE A 41 -0.39 -5.88 -1.01
N LYS A 42 -1.71 -5.84 -1.11
CA LYS A 42 -2.48 -6.81 -1.88
C LYS A 42 -3.46 -6.10 -2.78
N VAL A 43 -3.49 -6.50 -4.05
CA VAL A 43 -4.42 -6.00 -5.06
C VAL A 43 -5.27 -7.15 -5.57
N GLN A 44 -6.58 -6.99 -5.52
CA GLN A 44 -7.55 -8.02 -5.86
C GLN A 44 -8.54 -7.49 -6.90
N LYS A 45 -8.86 -8.33 -7.88
CA LYS A 45 -9.96 -8.06 -8.80
C LYS A 45 -11.30 -8.09 -8.08
N SER A 46 -12.31 -7.45 -8.65
CA SER A 46 -13.70 -7.53 -8.18
C SER A 46 -14.22 -8.97 -8.05
N SER A 47 -13.69 -9.91 -8.85
CA SER A 47 -13.96 -11.35 -8.78
C SER A 47 -13.33 -12.06 -7.57
N GLY A 48 -12.47 -11.38 -6.81
CA GLY A 48 -11.68 -11.94 -5.71
C GLY A 48 -10.29 -12.44 -6.11
N GLN A 49 -9.97 -12.50 -7.42
CA GLN A 49 -8.65 -12.92 -7.89
C GLN A 49 -7.55 -11.98 -7.37
N VAL A 50 -6.56 -12.51 -6.67
CA VAL A 50 -5.37 -11.75 -6.27
C VAL A 50 -4.44 -11.59 -7.47
N VAL A 51 -4.19 -10.36 -7.89
CA VAL A 51 -3.30 -10.04 -9.02
C VAL A 51 -1.95 -9.49 -8.57
N TYR A 52 -1.85 -9.08 -7.30
CA TYR A 52 -0.58 -8.75 -6.66
C TYR A 52 -0.68 -9.03 -5.17
N ASN A 53 0.39 -9.59 -4.60
CA ASN A 53 0.53 -9.77 -3.17
C ASN A 53 2.00 -9.65 -2.78
N LYS A 54 2.32 -8.67 -1.95
CA LYS A 54 3.66 -8.47 -1.41
C LYS A 54 3.59 -8.45 0.11
N GLU A 55 4.29 -9.38 0.73
CA GLU A 55 4.62 -9.31 2.15
C GLU A 55 6.00 -8.70 2.31
N ILE A 56 6.13 -7.81 3.29
CA ILE A 56 7.34 -7.08 3.60
C ILE A 56 7.68 -7.38 5.05
N TYR A 57 8.72 -8.19 5.24
CA TYR A 57 9.20 -8.60 6.55
C TYR A 57 9.99 -7.47 7.21
N GLY A 58 9.86 -7.30 8.53
CA GLY A 58 10.43 -6.15 9.23
C GLY A 58 11.96 -6.18 9.30
N ASP A 59 12.52 -7.32 9.70
CA ASP A 59 13.95 -7.51 9.94
C ASP A 59 14.74 -8.08 8.75
N LYS A 60 14.06 -8.44 7.67
CA LYS A 60 14.71 -8.92 6.45
C LYS A 60 14.95 -7.78 5.48
N LYS A 61 16.08 -7.86 4.80
CA LYS A 61 16.40 -6.96 3.69
C LYS A 61 15.41 -7.19 2.55
N GLN A 62 14.66 -6.16 2.16
CA GLN A 62 13.93 -6.12 0.90
C GLN A 62 14.79 -5.49 -0.20
N ASN A 63 14.55 -5.89 -1.45
CA ASN A 63 15.18 -5.28 -2.62
C ASN A 63 14.31 -4.14 -3.16
N ALA A 64 14.91 -3.28 -3.98
CA ALA A 64 14.15 -2.31 -4.75
C ALA A 64 13.30 -3.04 -5.80
N GLU A 65 12.06 -2.60 -5.98
CA GLU A 65 11.11 -3.24 -6.89
C GLU A 65 10.09 -2.19 -7.35
N THR A 66 9.78 -2.17 -8.64
CA THR A 66 8.70 -1.33 -9.18
C THR A 66 7.75 -2.22 -9.96
N ASN A 67 6.46 -2.17 -9.63
CA ASN A 67 5.41 -2.83 -10.39
C ASN A 67 4.32 -1.84 -10.76
N THR A 68 3.75 -2.03 -11.95
CA THR A 68 2.54 -1.35 -12.38
C THR A 68 1.45 -2.39 -12.58
N ILE A 69 0.33 -2.22 -11.89
CA ILE A 69 -0.80 -3.15 -11.91
C ILE A 69 -1.99 -2.41 -12.48
N SER A 70 -2.56 -2.93 -13.57
CA SER A 70 -3.84 -2.43 -14.09
C SER A 70 -4.97 -2.81 -13.14
N VAL A 71 -5.77 -1.82 -12.75
CA VAL A 71 -6.93 -1.97 -11.87
C VAL A 71 -8.19 -1.49 -12.60
N GLU A 72 -9.34 -1.98 -12.19
CA GLU A 72 -10.64 -1.55 -12.71
C GLU A 72 -11.54 -1.07 -11.56
N ILE A 73 -12.59 -0.33 -11.91
CA ILE A 73 -13.63 0.04 -10.94
C ILE A 73 -14.21 -1.25 -10.33
N GLY A 74 -14.21 -1.31 -9.00
CA GLY A 74 -14.62 -2.50 -8.25
C GLY A 74 -13.48 -3.37 -7.77
N ASP A 75 -12.25 -3.16 -8.24
CA ASP A 75 -11.05 -3.82 -7.69
C ASP A 75 -10.74 -3.28 -6.27
N PHE A 76 -9.96 -4.05 -5.51
CA PHE A 76 -9.65 -3.77 -4.12
C PHE A 76 -8.15 -3.69 -3.87
N VAL A 77 -7.78 -2.86 -2.91
CA VAL A 77 -6.43 -2.70 -2.40
C VAL A 77 -6.46 -2.88 -0.89
N GLU A 78 -5.78 -3.89 -0.39
CA GLU A 78 -5.59 -4.11 1.04
C GLU A 78 -4.15 -3.76 1.41
N LEU A 79 -3.99 -2.90 2.41
CA LEU A 79 -2.70 -2.51 2.96
C LEU A 79 -2.67 -2.85 4.44
N THR A 80 -1.58 -3.47 4.89
CA THR A 80 -1.29 -3.61 6.32
C THR A 80 0.05 -2.97 6.64
N HIS A 81 0.18 -2.45 7.85
CA HIS A 81 1.42 -1.89 8.35
C HIS A 81 1.38 -1.85 9.88
N LYS A 82 2.31 -2.52 10.55
CA LYS A 82 2.34 -2.61 12.03
C LYS A 82 2.41 -1.23 12.70
N GLU A 83 3.01 -0.24 12.03
CA GLU A 83 3.13 1.14 12.51
C GLU A 83 2.29 2.14 11.69
N GLY A 84 1.32 1.69 10.90
CA GLY A 84 0.62 2.55 9.94
C GLY A 84 -0.22 3.67 10.55
N LYS A 85 -0.55 3.60 11.85
CA LYS A 85 -1.15 4.71 12.61
C LYS A 85 -0.25 5.96 12.63
N GLY A 86 1.07 5.80 12.66
CA GLY A 86 2.04 6.89 12.69
C GLY A 86 2.81 7.05 11.38
N ARG A 87 3.14 5.93 10.74
CA ARG A 87 4.14 5.84 9.66
C ARG A 87 3.58 5.49 8.28
N ALA A 88 2.27 5.57 8.10
CA ALA A 88 1.68 5.47 6.77
C ALA A 88 0.53 6.46 6.59
N THR A 89 0.67 7.29 5.56
CA THR A 89 -0.28 8.35 5.21
C THR A 89 -0.79 8.12 3.80
N LEU A 90 -2.11 8.12 3.61
CA LEU A 90 -2.73 8.32 2.30
C LEU A 90 -2.82 9.82 2.03
N ILE A 91 -2.46 10.23 0.82
CA ILE A 91 -2.58 11.61 0.37
C ILE A 91 -3.46 11.62 -0.87
N ASN A 92 -4.61 12.30 -0.79
CA ASN A 92 -5.43 12.57 -1.97
C ASN A 92 -4.80 13.75 -2.72
N LYS A 93 -4.29 13.51 -3.93
CA LYS A 93 -3.62 14.54 -4.73
C LYS A 93 -4.56 15.59 -5.32
N ASP A 94 -5.86 15.32 -5.40
CA ASP A 94 -6.84 16.27 -5.93
C ASP A 94 -7.12 17.42 -4.96
N ASN A 95 -7.07 17.16 -3.64
CA ASN A 95 -7.42 18.15 -2.60
C ASN A 95 -6.40 18.24 -1.45
N ASN A 96 -5.27 17.54 -1.55
CA ASN A 96 -4.22 17.45 -0.53
C ASN A 96 -4.67 16.92 0.85
N LYS A 97 -5.88 16.34 0.96
CA LYS A 97 -6.32 15.73 2.20
C LYS A 97 -5.41 14.55 2.53
N GLN A 98 -5.00 14.49 3.79
CA GLN A 98 -4.15 13.42 4.31
C GLN A 98 -4.87 12.65 5.39
N GLU A 99 -4.66 11.34 5.42
CA GLU A 99 -5.17 10.48 6.47
C GLU A 99 -4.20 9.35 6.80
N LYS A 100 -4.14 8.97 8.08
CA LYS A 100 -3.37 7.80 8.51
C LYS A 100 -4.17 6.55 8.17
N ILE A 101 -3.50 5.55 7.62
CA ILE A 101 -4.18 4.33 7.19
C ILE A 101 -4.47 3.35 8.35
N GLY A 102 -3.88 3.58 9.53
CA GLY A 102 -3.98 2.66 10.66
C GLY A 102 -3.17 1.37 10.43
N ASN A 103 -3.49 0.30 11.16
CA ASN A 103 -2.76 -0.97 11.04
C ASN A 103 -3.16 -1.80 9.81
N LYS A 104 -4.41 -1.64 9.39
CA LYS A 104 -5.00 -2.33 8.24
C LYS A 104 -6.03 -1.39 7.60
N ILE A 105 -6.03 -1.33 6.29
CA ILE A 105 -7.01 -0.60 5.51
C ILE A 105 -7.34 -1.37 4.24
N MET A 106 -8.57 -1.22 3.78
CA MET A 106 -8.98 -1.67 2.47
C MET A 106 -9.62 -0.52 1.71
N TYR A 107 -9.24 -0.35 0.46
CA TYR A 107 -9.85 0.57 -0.48
C TYR A 107 -10.49 -0.19 -1.62
N LYS A 108 -11.62 0.31 -2.09
CA LYS A 108 -12.23 -0.06 -3.36
C LYS A 108 -11.89 1.01 -4.40
N VAL A 109 -11.55 0.58 -5.60
CA VAL A 109 -11.37 1.48 -6.74
C VAL A 109 -12.75 1.92 -7.24
N THR A 110 -12.99 3.22 -7.29
CA THR A 110 -14.22 3.82 -7.79
C THR A 110 -13.91 4.89 -8.84
N GLY A 111 -14.94 5.39 -9.53
CA GLY A 111 -14.77 6.50 -10.48
C GLY A 111 -14.29 7.79 -9.81
N ALA A 112 -14.50 7.95 -8.49
CA ALA A 112 -14.05 9.10 -7.72
C ALA A 112 -12.63 8.94 -7.17
N GLY A 113 -12.08 7.72 -7.13
CA GLY A 113 -10.76 7.45 -6.60
C GLY A 113 -10.69 6.16 -5.80
N LEU A 114 -9.97 6.19 -4.68
CA LEU A 114 -9.95 5.12 -3.70
C LEU A 114 -10.94 5.45 -2.58
N GLU A 115 -11.91 4.58 -2.34
CA GLU A 115 -12.86 4.71 -1.25
C GLU A 115 -12.59 3.66 -0.20
N LYS A 116 -12.47 4.08 1.06
CA LYS A 116 -12.29 3.17 2.18
C LYS A 116 -13.50 2.25 2.29
N VAL A 117 -13.26 0.95 2.44
CA VAL A 117 -14.30 -0.04 2.73
C VAL A 117 -13.98 -0.76 4.03
N GLU A 118 -15.03 -1.06 4.79
CA GLU A 118 -14.94 -1.95 5.95
C GLU A 118 -15.25 -3.37 5.47
N LYS A 119 -14.39 -4.31 5.84
CA LYS A 119 -14.59 -5.75 5.64
C LYS A 119 -14.40 -6.46 6.97
#